data_AF-A0A1G0X529-F1
#
_entry.id   AF-A0A1G0X529-F1
#
_cell.length_a   1.000
_cell.length_b   1.000
_cell.length_c   1.000
_cell.angle_alpha   90.00
_cell.angle_beta   90.00
_cell.angle_gamma   90.00
#
_symmetry.space_group_name_H-M   'P 1'
#
loop_
_entity.id
_entity.type
_entity.pdbx_description
1 polymer ?
#
loop_
_entity_poly.entity_id
_entity_poly.type
_entity_poly.pdbx_seq_one_letter_code
_entity_poly.pdbx_strand_id
1 'polypeptide(L)'
;MQAIDAVISWVDGNDPIYQEKLNNYCAEHGINKKLAIEPTRIIQSNEIYYCLLSIKKFAPWIRNIYLITNQQIPAAISQIKDLEFTKKIKIVDQNILLKENRILTPVFNSLSIEWIITQIKDLSDNFLYLNDDFFLIKSVSPEDFFKNNIMQLRGEWKTKAKSKFSYKFKRFICRLFNLKIPSPKTNQHRSWQEHSATIAGYKTKFYLLPHAPFPLNKTTFNTYIKENPEALIKNASYPFRDLLQISAIPLMSHLDLKKNKAKHNPHSCQAIMVNGAVHTFRKIKYRLQKAKKKNKIKFVCMQSIDEAPVDIKKFLLNWLQCQINMDLEL
;
A
#
# COMPACT_ATOMS: atom_id res chain seq x y z
N MET A 1 -25.87 5.91 0.17
CA MET A 1 -24.55 5.57 -0.40
C MET A 1 -24.16 4.17 0.07
N GLN A 2 -23.47 3.36 -0.74
CA GLN A 2 -22.95 2.07 -0.26
C GLN A 2 -21.94 2.30 0.86
N ALA A 3 -21.90 1.39 1.83
CA ALA A 3 -20.91 1.44 2.91
C ALA A 3 -19.49 1.42 2.34
N ILE A 4 -18.56 2.12 2.98
CA ILE A 4 -17.13 2.08 2.61
C ILE A 4 -16.33 1.78 3.87
N ASP A 5 -15.47 0.77 3.75
CA ASP A 5 -14.52 0.39 4.79
C ASP A 5 -13.10 0.83 4.44
N ALA A 6 -12.21 0.84 5.42
CA ALA A 6 -10.77 0.90 5.21
C ALA A 6 -10.14 -0.45 5.52
N VAL A 7 -9.10 -0.82 4.78
CA VAL A 7 -8.22 -1.93 5.06
C VAL A 7 -6.80 -1.40 5.19
N ILE A 8 -6.16 -1.72 6.31
CA ILE A 8 -4.78 -1.33 6.61
C ILE A 8 -3.97 -2.60 6.84
N SER A 9 -2.85 -2.77 6.13
CA SER A 9 -1.87 -3.80 6.45
C SER A 9 -0.82 -3.23 7.39
N TRP A 10 -0.53 -3.90 8.50
CA TRP A 10 0.44 -3.44 9.48
C TRP A 10 1.18 -4.61 10.14
N VAL A 11 2.44 -4.38 10.52
CA VAL A 11 3.26 -5.32 11.29
C VAL A 11 4.22 -4.54 12.18
N ASP A 12 4.54 -5.09 13.35
CA ASP A 12 5.66 -4.65 14.17
C ASP A 12 6.80 -5.69 14.15
N GLY A 13 7.89 -5.35 13.48
CA GLY A 13 9.08 -6.16 13.37
C GLY A 13 9.92 -6.22 14.65
N ASN A 14 9.61 -5.41 15.67
CA ASN A 14 10.25 -5.48 16.99
C ASN A 14 9.54 -6.43 17.95
N ASP A 15 8.39 -6.96 17.57
CA ASP A 15 7.67 -7.96 18.36
C ASP A 15 8.50 -9.27 18.46
N PRO A 16 8.82 -9.74 19.67
CA PRO A 16 9.62 -10.95 19.86
C PRO A 16 9.02 -12.20 19.22
N ILE A 17 7.69 -12.36 19.25
CA ILE A 17 6.99 -13.52 18.67
C ILE A 17 7.11 -13.48 17.14
N TYR A 18 6.95 -12.29 16.56
CA TYR A 18 7.16 -12.10 15.11
C TYR A 18 8.61 -12.37 14.70
N GLN A 19 9.59 -11.87 15.48
CA GLN A 19 11.01 -12.09 15.23
C GLN A 19 11.38 -13.56 15.32
N GLU A 20 10.89 -14.27 16.34
CA GLU A 20 11.11 -15.70 16.50
C GLU A 20 10.55 -16.47 15.29
N LYS A 21 9.28 -16.24 14.93
CA LYS A 21 8.65 -16.86 13.75
C LYS A 21 9.45 -16.61 12.47
N LEU A 22 9.90 -15.37 12.26
CA LEU A 22 10.71 -14.99 11.09
C LEU A 22 12.09 -15.66 11.10
N ASN A 23 12.77 -15.67 12.24
CA ASN A 23 14.11 -16.25 12.38
C ASN A 23 14.06 -17.77 12.19
N ASN A 24 13.09 -18.46 12.81
CA ASN A 24 12.92 -19.90 12.68
C ASN A 24 12.66 -20.28 11.21
N TYR A 25 11.73 -19.59 10.54
CA TYR A 25 11.46 -19.82 9.12
C TYR A 25 12.71 -19.62 8.26
N CYS A 26 13.49 -18.55 8.52
CA CYS A 26 14.72 -18.31 7.77
C CYS A 26 15.78 -19.39 8.02
N ALA A 27 15.95 -19.83 9.27
CA ALA A 27 16.91 -20.87 9.63
C ALA A 27 16.56 -22.21 8.99
N GLU A 28 15.30 -22.64 9.09
CA GLU A 28 14.79 -23.91 8.53
C GLU A 28 14.97 -23.99 7.00
N HIS A 29 14.90 -22.85 6.31
CA HIS A 29 14.95 -22.79 4.85
C HIS A 29 16.29 -22.26 4.29
N GLY A 30 17.29 -22.04 5.15
CA GLY A 30 18.59 -21.52 4.73
C GLY A 30 18.54 -20.10 4.12
N ILE A 31 17.56 -19.29 4.51
CA ILE A 31 17.30 -17.96 3.95
C ILE A 31 18.11 -16.91 4.71
N ASN A 32 18.89 -16.11 3.99
CA ASN A 32 19.53 -14.95 4.57
C ASN A 32 18.51 -13.81 4.78
N LYS A 33 18.09 -13.63 6.04
CA LYS A 33 17.11 -12.61 6.45
C LYS A 33 17.45 -11.19 5.94
N LYS A 34 18.73 -10.81 5.91
CA LYS A 34 19.17 -9.47 5.46
C LYS A 34 18.93 -9.22 3.97
N LEU A 35 18.86 -10.30 3.17
CA LEU A 35 18.55 -10.22 1.74
C LEU A 35 17.05 -10.38 1.48
N ALA A 36 16.34 -11.09 2.35
CA ALA A 36 14.92 -11.38 2.19
C ALA A 36 14.00 -10.23 2.65
N ILE A 37 14.42 -9.45 3.65
CA ILE A 37 13.63 -8.35 4.22
C ILE A 37 14.46 -7.07 4.32
N GLU A 38 13.92 -5.99 3.76
CA GLU A 38 14.33 -4.61 4.05
C GLU A 38 13.78 -4.22 5.45
N PRO A 39 14.61 -3.82 6.44
CA PRO A 39 14.15 -3.51 7.80
C PRO A 39 13.00 -2.51 7.87
N THR A 40 13.06 -1.43 7.09
CA THR A 40 12.00 -0.40 6.96
C THR A 40 10.63 -0.93 6.50
N ARG A 41 10.52 -2.22 6.10
CA ARG A 41 9.25 -2.86 5.74
C ARG A 41 8.54 -3.51 6.91
N ILE A 42 9.24 -3.72 8.01
CA ILE A 42 8.70 -4.37 9.20
C ILE A 42 8.85 -3.50 10.44
N ILE A 43 9.77 -2.54 10.48
CA ILE A 43 9.93 -1.65 11.64
C ILE A 43 8.87 -0.56 11.60
N GLN A 44 8.12 -0.42 12.70
CA GLN A 44 7.18 0.66 12.91
C GLN A 44 7.72 1.72 13.88
N SER A 45 7.42 2.98 13.59
CA SER A 45 7.74 4.20 14.34
C SER A 45 6.46 4.96 14.75
N ASN A 46 5.42 4.25 15.17
CA ASN A 46 4.12 4.78 15.59
C ASN A 46 3.26 5.40 14.45
N GLU A 47 3.54 5.06 13.19
CA GLU A 47 2.78 5.54 12.02
C GLU A 47 1.32 5.11 12.11
N ILE A 48 1.04 3.88 12.56
CA ILE A 48 -0.31 3.36 12.68
C ILE A 48 -1.22 4.22 13.56
N TYR A 49 -0.67 4.81 14.64
CA TYR A 49 -1.41 5.73 15.50
C TYR A 49 -1.89 6.97 14.72
N TYR A 50 -0.99 7.62 14.00
CA TYR A 50 -1.33 8.79 13.19
C TYR A 50 -2.19 8.43 11.97
N CYS A 51 -2.01 7.25 11.38
CA CYS A 51 -2.84 6.76 10.29
C CYS A 51 -4.30 6.65 10.75
N LEU A 52 -4.55 5.97 11.87
CA LEU A 52 -5.89 5.81 12.46
C LEU A 52 -6.52 7.17 12.84
N LEU A 53 -5.77 8.05 13.51
CA LEU A 53 -6.29 9.38 13.85
C LEU A 53 -6.57 10.25 12.63
N SER A 54 -5.78 10.11 11.56
CA SER A 54 -6.04 10.81 10.31
C SER A 54 -7.35 10.36 9.65
N ILE A 55 -7.66 9.06 9.68
CA ILE A 55 -8.94 8.53 9.21
C ILE A 55 -10.08 9.08 10.08
N LYS A 56 -9.93 8.98 11.40
CA LYS A 56 -10.92 9.50 12.36
C LYS A 56 -11.31 10.95 12.03
N LYS A 57 -10.31 11.81 11.85
CA LYS A 57 -10.51 13.25 11.66
C LYS A 57 -11.02 13.60 10.26
N PHE A 58 -10.45 12.99 9.22
CA PHE A 58 -10.63 13.47 7.85
C PHE A 58 -11.54 12.60 6.98
N ALA A 59 -11.89 11.39 7.43
CA ALA A 59 -12.83 10.49 6.75
C ALA A 59 -13.78 9.80 7.77
N PRO A 60 -14.55 10.56 8.58
CA PRO A 60 -15.40 10.00 9.64
C PRO A 60 -16.53 9.10 9.12
N TRP A 61 -16.84 9.20 7.82
CA TRP A 61 -17.83 8.38 7.10
C TRP A 61 -17.38 6.93 6.86
N ILE A 62 -16.12 6.58 7.12
CA ILE A 62 -15.67 5.19 7.06
C ILE A 62 -16.44 4.37 8.10
N ARG A 63 -17.01 3.25 7.65
CA ARG A 63 -17.83 2.36 8.47
C ARG A 63 -16.95 1.52 9.39
N ASN A 64 -16.13 0.62 8.83
CA ASN A 64 -15.18 -0.21 9.55
C ASN A 64 -13.74 0.04 9.07
N ILE A 65 -12.77 -0.15 9.96
CA ILE A 65 -11.34 -0.15 9.66
C ILE A 65 -10.81 -1.54 9.99
N TYR A 66 -10.53 -2.35 8.96
CA TYR A 66 -9.93 -3.67 9.12
C TYR A 66 -8.41 -3.53 9.14
N LEU A 67 -7.80 -3.78 10.30
CA LEU A 67 -6.36 -3.76 10.48
C LEU A 67 -5.83 -5.19 10.39
N ILE A 68 -5.23 -5.52 9.26
CA ILE A 68 -4.59 -6.82 9.03
C ILE A 68 -3.24 -6.83 9.75
N THR A 69 -3.08 -7.75 10.70
CA THR A 69 -1.86 -7.92 11.50
C THR A 69 -1.34 -9.36 11.41
N ASN A 70 -0.14 -9.63 11.96
CA ASN A 70 0.43 -10.98 12.03
C ASN A 70 0.46 -11.47 13.48
N GLN A 71 -0.71 -11.77 14.05
CA GLN A 71 -0.90 -12.10 15.47
C GLN A 71 -0.51 -10.96 16.44
N GLN A 72 -0.77 -9.71 16.04
CA GLN A 72 -0.38 -8.52 16.81
C GLN A 72 -1.58 -7.62 17.07
N ILE A 73 -1.53 -6.90 18.20
CA ILE A 73 -2.44 -5.81 18.52
C ILE A 73 -1.60 -4.55 18.71
N PRO A 74 -1.65 -3.56 17.80
CA PRO A 74 -0.86 -2.34 17.95
C PRO A 74 -1.27 -1.58 19.21
N ALA A 75 -0.26 -1.12 19.97
CA ALA A 75 -0.46 -0.29 21.16
C ALA A 75 -1.25 1.00 20.87
N ALA A 76 -1.24 1.48 19.63
CA ALA A 76 -2.05 2.60 19.18
C ALA A 76 -3.55 2.45 19.51
N ILE A 77 -4.08 1.22 19.52
CA ILE A 77 -5.50 0.97 19.79
C ILE A 77 -5.86 1.34 21.23
N SER A 78 -5.03 0.98 22.21
CA SER A 78 -5.25 1.33 23.62
C SER A 78 -4.93 2.80 23.92
N GLN A 79 -4.10 3.44 23.10
CA GLN A 79 -3.79 4.88 23.22
C GLN A 79 -4.92 5.79 22.75
N ILE A 80 -5.84 5.31 21.90
CA ILE A 80 -6.95 6.11 21.39
C ILE A 80 -8.12 6.04 22.38
N LYS A 81 -8.42 7.17 23.04
CA LYS A 81 -9.46 7.27 24.08
C LYS A 81 -10.90 7.26 23.55
N ASP A 82 -11.11 7.55 22.27
CA ASP A 82 -12.44 7.60 21.66
C ASP A 82 -12.99 6.19 21.44
N LEU A 83 -13.86 5.75 22.34
CA LEU A 83 -14.44 4.40 22.34
C LEU A 83 -15.36 4.12 21.14
N GLU A 84 -16.06 5.14 20.62
CA GLU A 84 -16.92 4.96 19.45
C GLU A 84 -16.09 4.79 18.18
N PHE A 85 -14.98 5.51 18.07
CA PHE A 85 -14.04 5.30 16.98
C PHE A 85 -13.33 3.95 17.08
N THR A 86 -12.85 3.55 18.26
CA THR A 86 -12.14 2.25 18.40
C THR A 86 -13.05 1.05 18.11
N LYS A 87 -14.37 1.14 18.37
CA LYS A 87 -15.35 0.12 17.94
C LYS A 87 -15.36 -0.14 16.42
N LYS A 88 -14.99 0.85 15.60
CA LYS A 88 -14.87 0.69 14.14
C LYS A 88 -13.64 -0.10 13.73
N ILE A 89 -12.62 -0.19 14.58
CA ILE A 89 -11.36 -0.87 14.29
C ILE A 89 -11.53 -2.38 14.56
N LYS A 90 -11.31 -3.20 13.53
CA LYS A 90 -11.39 -4.65 13.57
C LYS A 90 -10.01 -5.23 13.30
N ILE A 91 -9.43 -5.90 14.28
CA ILE A 91 -8.17 -6.62 14.09
C ILE A 91 -8.45 -7.91 13.31
N VAL A 92 -7.70 -8.12 12.24
CA VAL A 92 -7.77 -9.32 11.41
C VAL A 92 -6.40 -9.97 11.40
N ASP A 93 -6.28 -11.17 11.92
CA ASP A 93 -5.04 -11.94 11.83
C ASP A 93 -4.90 -12.52 10.41
N GLN A 94 -3.84 -12.13 9.71
CA GLN A 94 -3.53 -12.65 8.39
C GLN A 94 -3.38 -14.18 8.38
N ASN A 95 -2.93 -14.81 9.47
CA ASN A 95 -2.70 -16.26 9.50
C ASN A 95 -4.03 -17.03 9.45
N ILE A 96 -5.10 -16.45 10.00
CA ILE A 96 -6.46 -16.98 9.85
C ILE A 96 -6.88 -16.91 8.38
N LEU A 97 -6.71 -15.75 7.73
CA LEU A 97 -7.04 -15.57 6.32
C LEU A 97 -6.26 -16.53 5.41
N LEU A 98 -4.96 -16.69 5.65
CA LEU A 98 -4.09 -17.62 4.91
C LEU A 98 -4.57 -19.07 5.08
N LYS A 99 -4.82 -19.50 6.31
CA LYS A 99 -5.29 -20.86 6.63
C LYS A 99 -6.66 -21.16 6.00
N GLU A 100 -7.62 -20.23 6.10
CA GLU A 100 -8.95 -20.37 5.47
C GLU A 100 -8.84 -20.52 3.93
N ASN A 101 -7.76 -20.01 3.32
CA ASN A 101 -7.47 -20.12 1.90
C ASN A 101 -6.45 -21.23 1.55
N ARG A 102 -6.22 -22.17 2.49
CA ARG A 102 -5.30 -23.32 2.33
C ARG A 102 -3.85 -22.94 2.02
N ILE A 103 -3.42 -21.76 2.45
CA ILE A 103 -2.04 -21.30 2.35
C ILE A 103 -1.38 -21.56 3.70
N LEU A 104 -0.48 -22.54 3.73
CA LEU A 104 0.16 -23.00 4.97
C LEU A 104 1.53 -22.35 5.22
N THR A 105 2.07 -21.66 4.21
CA THR A 105 3.37 -21.00 4.31
C THR A 105 3.25 -19.71 5.11
N PRO A 106 4.13 -19.46 6.09
CA PRO A 106 4.22 -18.17 6.76
C PRO A 106 4.50 -17.03 5.77
N VAL A 107 3.82 -15.90 5.95
CA VAL A 107 3.95 -14.72 5.10
C VAL A 107 4.46 -13.52 5.90
N PHE A 108 5.47 -12.85 5.35
CA PHE A 108 6.16 -11.69 5.94
C PHE A 108 6.17 -10.48 4.99
N ASN A 109 5.28 -10.45 4.00
CA ASN A 109 5.26 -9.37 3.01
C ASN A 109 3.85 -8.94 2.61
N SER A 110 3.70 -7.64 2.33
CA SER A 110 2.42 -7.04 1.97
C SER A 110 1.84 -7.53 0.64
N LEU A 111 2.66 -7.91 -0.35
CA LEU A 111 2.17 -8.32 -1.68
C LEU A 111 1.35 -9.60 -1.60
N SER A 112 1.76 -10.55 -0.77
CA SER A 112 0.99 -11.76 -0.48
C SER A 112 -0.34 -11.42 0.22
N ILE A 113 -0.32 -10.45 1.15
CA ILE A 113 -1.52 -10.01 1.88
C ILE A 113 -2.53 -9.33 0.96
N GLU A 114 -2.08 -8.58 -0.07
CA GLU A 114 -2.97 -7.95 -1.05
C GLU A 114 -3.97 -8.94 -1.69
N TRP A 115 -3.56 -10.21 -1.87
CA TRP A 115 -4.40 -11.24 -2.49
C TRP A 115 -5.52 -11.77 -1.59
N ILE A 116 -5.37 -11.65 -0.27
CA ILE A 116 -6.32 -12.19 0.71
C ILE A 116 -7.18 -11.11 1.39
N ILE A 117 -7.01 -9.83 1.04
CA ILE A 117 -7.80 -8.72 1.62
C ILE A 117 -9.30 -8.98 1.52
N THR A 118 -9.79 -9.47 0.39
CA THR A 118 -11.22 -9.64 0.14
C THR A 118 -11.84 -10.85 0.82
N GLN A 119 -11.00 -11.66 1.49
CA GLN A 119 -11.41 -12.79 2.33
C GLN A 119 -11.85 -12.33 3.73
N ILE A 120 -11.64 -11.06 4.08
CA ILE A 120 -12.18 -10.45 5.29
C ILE A 120 -13.72 -10.57 5.29
N LYS A 121 -14.25 -11.21 6.35
CA LYS A 121 -15.68 -11.34 6.59
C LYS A 121 -16.31 -9.95 6.79
N ASP A 122 -17.47 -9.74 6.19
CA ASP A 122 -18.24 -8.48 6.22
C ASP A 122 -17.58 -7.24 5.60
N LEU A 123 -16.43 -7.39 4.92
CA LEU A 123 -15.83 -6.32 4.13
C LEU A 123 -16.81 -5.88 3.03
N SER A 124 -17.08 -4.57 2.98
CA SER A 124 -17.93 -3.94 1.96
C SER A 124 -17.38 -4.14 0.55
N ASP A 125 -18.27 -4.11 -0.44
CA ASP A 125 -17.87 -4.15 -1.85
C ASP A 125 -16.99 -2.96 -2.24
N ASN A 126 -17.18 -1.80 -1.63
CA ASN A 126 -16.30 -0.64 -1.82
C ASN A 126 -15.45 -0.45 -0.57
N PHE A 127 -14.14 -0.40 -0.73
CA PHE A 127 -13.22 -0.16 0.38
C PHE A 127 -12.00 0.64 -0.07
N LEU A 128 -11.35 1.29 0.90
CA LEU A 128 -10.06 1.92 0.72
C LEU A 128 -8.97 0.99 1.23
N TYR A 129 -7.92 0.77 0.44
CA TYR A 129 -6.69 0.19 0.96
C TYR A 129 -5.63 1.27 1.18
N LEU A 130 -4.95 1.20 2.31
CA LEU A 130 -3.77 2.01 2.61
C LEU A 130 -2.81 1.20 3.50
N ASN A 131 -1.51 1.48 3.41
CA ASN A 131 -0.57 1.07 4.46
C ASN A 131 -0.63 2.03 5.67
N ASP A 132 0.13 1.73 6.71
CA ASP A 132 0.27 2.56 7.91
C ASP A 132 1.07 3.84 7.69
N ASP A 133 1.95 3.90 6.68
CA ASP A 133 2.73 5.08 6.31
C ASP A 133 1.94 6.17 5.54
N PHE A 134 0.61 6.07 5.52
CA PHE A 134 -0.31 7.00 4.86
C PHE A 134 -1.15 7.82 5.84
N PHE A 135 -1.26 9.11 5.55
CA PHE A 135 -1.99 10.05 6.39
C PHE A 135 -2.91 10.92 5.56
N LEU A 136 -4.17 11.01 5.99
CA LEU A 136 -5.06 12.06 5.54
C LEU A 136 -4.67 13.37 6.26
N ILE A 137 -4.63 14.47 5.53
CA ILE A 137 -4.21 15.77 6.09
C ILE A 137 -5.28 16.85 5.93
N LYS A 138 -6.41 16.53 5.30
CA LYS A 138 -7.56 17.39 5.05
C LYS A 138 -8.79 16.52 4.83
N SER A 139 -9.98 17.03 5.16
CA SER A 139 -11.23 16.30 5.00
C SER A 139 -11.46 15.87 3.56
N VAL A 140 -11.97 14.66 3.40
CA VAL A 140 -12.36 14.02 2.14
C VAL A 140 -13.80 13.53 2.25
N SER A 141 -14.51 13.50 1.14
CA SER A 141 -15.84 12.90 1.06
C SER A 141 -15.76 11.53 0.39
N PRO A 142 -16.79 10.67 0.54
CA PRO A 142 -16.80 9.42 -0.19
C PRO A 142 -16.72 9.57 -1.73
N GLU A 143 -17.28 10.64 -2.29
CA GLU A 143 -17.27 10.96 -3.72
C GLU A 143 -15.87 11.28 -4.25
N ASP A 144 -14.94 11.65 -3.36
CA ASP A 144 -13.53 11.72 -3.71
C ASP A 144 -13.01 10.35 -4.15
N PHE A 145 -13.58 9.25 -3.65
CA PHE A 145 -13.12 7.90 -3.94
C PHE A 145 -14.07 7.14 -4.88
N PHE A 146 -15.38 7.32 -4.73
CA PHE A 146 -16.42 6.62 -5.47
C PHE A 146 -17.48 7.62 -5.95
N LYS A 147 -17.38 8.07 -7.20
CA LYS A 147 -18.35 9.01 -7.80
C LYS A 147 -19.25 8.26 -8.77
N ASN A 148 -20.56 8.23 -8.49
CA ASN A 148 -21.55 7.47 -9.27
C ASN A 148 -21.15 5.99 -9.43
N ASN A 149 -20.69 5.35 -8.35
CA ASN A 149 -20.15 3.98 -8.34
C ASN A 149 -18.90 3.75 -9.22
N ILE A 150 -18.25 4.81 -9.70
CA ILE A 150 -16.98 4.73 -10.43
C ILE A 150 -15.84 5.11 -9.47
N MET A 151 -14.84 4.23 -9.36
CA MET A 151 -13.64 4.47 -8.58
C MET A 151 -12.82 5.62 -9.16
N GLN A 152 -12.37 6.54 -8.31
CA GLN A 152 -11.56 7.71 -8.68
C GLN A 152 -10.08 7.42 -8.43
N LEU A 153 -9.35 6.99 -9.46
CA LEU A 153 -7.94 6.67 -9.35
C LEU A 153 -7.04 7.88 -9.64
N ARG A 154 -5.90 7.94 -8.93
CA ARG A 154 -5.03 9.14 -8.89
C ARG A 154 -3.59 8.89 -9.32
N GLY A 155 -3.35 7.77 -9.98
CA GLY A 155 -2.09 7.45 -10.62
C GLY A 155 -1.87 8.14 -11.94
N GLU A 156 -0.79 7.76 -12.61
CA GLU A 156 -0.36 8.37 -13.86
C GLU A 156 -0.18 7.32 -14.93
N TRP A 157 -0.68 7.56 -16.14
CA TRP A 157 -0.33 6.71 -17.29
C TRP A 157 1.15 6.87 -17.64
N LYS A 158 1.88 5.76 -17.64
CA LYS A 158 3.31 5.70 -18.00
C LYS A 158 3.55 4.66 -19.08
N THR A 159 4.60 4.86 -19.86
CA THR A 159 5.10 3.84 -20.79
C THR A 159 5.92 2.81 -20.04
N LYS A 160 5.66 1.52 -20.30
CA LYS A 160 6.42 0.39 -19.75
C LYS A 160 7.89 0.48 -20.16
N ALA A 161 8.79 0.04 -19.29
CA ALA A 161 10.23 0.20 -19.50
C ALA A 161 10.70 -0.49 -20.79
N LYS A 162 10.22 -1.71 -21.07
CA LYS A 162 10.50 -2.45 -22.32
C LYS A 162 9.93 -1.79 -23.58
N SER A 163 8.95 -0.89 -23.43
CA SER A 163 8.29 -0.19 -24.53
C SER A 163 8.88 1.19 -24.83
N LYS A 164 9.76 1.73 -23.97
CA LYS A 164 10.41 3.02 -24.19
C LYS A 164 11.29 2.98 -25.43
N PHE A 165 11.24 4.05 -26.23
CA PHE A 165 12.06 4.18 -27.45
C PHE A 165 13.55 3.99 -27.18
N SER A 166 14.08 4.64 -26.14
CA SER A 166 15.49 4.50 -25.74
C SER A 166 15.89 3.05 -25.44
N TYR A 167 15.00 2.26 -24.82
CA TYR A 167 15.26 0.84 -24.57
C TYR A 167 15.17 0.00 -25.86
N LYS A 168 14.16 0.25 -26.71
CA LYS A 168 14.04 -0.44 -28.00
C LYS A 168 15.23 -0.17 -28.91
N PHE A 169 15.70 1.07 -28.96
CA PHE A 169 16.89 1.49 -29.70
C PHE A 169 18.14 0.82 -29.13
N LYS A 170 18.34 0.85 -27.81
CA LYS A 170 19.44 0.13 -27.17
C LYS A 170 19.42 -1.37 -27.49
N ARG A 171 18.24 -2.00 -27.44
CA ARG A 171 18.07 -3.42 -27.80
C ARG A 171 18.42 -3.70 -29.26
N PHE A 172 18.05 -2.78 -30.17
CA PHE A 172 18.39 -2.87 -31.58
C PHE A 172 19.91 -2.80 -31.80
N ILE A 173 20.59 -1.80 -31.21
CA ILE A 173 22.06 -1.69 -31.25
C ILE A 173 22.72 -2.95 -30.67
N CYS A 174 22.28 -3.44 -29.51
CA CYS A 174 22.84 -4.67 -28.95
C CYS A 174 22.68 -5.87 -29.89
N ARG A 175 21.55 -5.97 -30.61
CA ARG A 175 21.36 -7.05 -31.61
C ARG A 175 22.26 -6.89 -32.83
N LEU A 176 22.45 -5.66 -33.32
CA LEU A 176 23.35 -5.39 -34.45
C LEU A 176 24.80 -5.79 -34.16
N PHE A 177 25.25 -5.59 -32.92
CA PHE A 177 26.62 -5.87 -32.50
C PHE A 177 26.78 -7.19 -31.71
N ASN A 178 25.79 -8.09 -31.73
CA ASN A 178 25.78 -9.34 -30.96
C ASN A 178 26.12 -9.17 -29.46
N LEU A 179 25.74 -8.05 -28.87
CA LEU A 179 25.94 -7.73 -27.46
C LEU A 179 24.79 -8.25 -26.59
N LYS A 180 25.11 -8.61 -25.34
CA LYS A 180 24.11 -8.98 -24.33
C LYS A 180 23.12 -7.84 -24.10
N ILE A 181 21.83 -8.11 -24.32
CA ILE A 181 20.75 -7.13 -24.09
C ILE A 181 20.53 -6.99 -22.57
N PRO A 182 20.69 -5.78 -22.01
CA PRO A 182 20.43 -5.58 -20.59
C PRO A 182 18.93 -5.55 -20.30
N SER A 183 18.57 -5.93 -19.08
CA SER A 183 17.24 -5.68 -18.53
C SER A 183 16.98 -4.17 -18.42
N PRO A 184 15.73 -3.72 -18.59
CA PRO A 184 15.38 -2.32 -18.33
C PRO A 184 15.70 -1.95 -16.89
N LYS A 185 16.28 -0.76 -16.66
CA LYS A 185 16.50 -0.25 -15.30
C LYS A 185 15.17 0.26 -14.74
N THR A 186 14.56 -0.50 -13.82
CA THR A 186 13.36 -0.12 -13.06
C THR A 186 13.54 -0.51 -11.59
N ASN A 187 12.89 0.23 -10.68
CA ASN A 187 12.78 -0.23 -9.30
C ASN A 187 11.74 -1.36 -9.20
N GLN A 188 11.83 -2.17 -8.15
CA GLN A 188 10.98 -3.36 -7.96
C GLN A 188 9.49 -3.00 -7.95
N HIS A 189 9.11 -1.96 -7.20
CA HIS A 189 7.72 -1.50 -7.12
C HIS A 189 7.12 -1.17 -8.50
N ARG A 190 7.87 -0.46 -9.35
CA ARG A 190 7.45 -0.21 -10.74
C ARG A 190 7.36 -1.50 -11.54
N SER A 191 8.31 -2.42 -11.38
CA SER A 191 8.31 -3.70 -12.09
C SER A 191 7.04 -4.51 -11.78
N TRP A 192 6.62 -4.60 -10.51
CA TRP A 192 5.36 -5.28 -10.13
C TRP A 192 4.14 -4.62 -10.78
N GLN A 193 4.05 -3.29 -10.79
CA GLN A 193 2.93 -2.60 -11.45
C GLN A 193 2.93 -2.80 -12.98
N GLU A 194 4.09 -2.78 -13.63
CA GLU A 194 4.21 -3.09 -15.07
C GLU A 194 3.82 -4.55 -15.37
N HIS A 195 4.14 -5.47 -14.46
CA HIS A 195 3.77 -6.88 -14.55
C HIS A 195 2.26 -7.06 -14.41
N SER A 196 1.64 -6.52 -13.36
CA SER A 196 0.18 -6.54 -13.15
C SER A 196 -0.58 -5.92 -14.34
N ALA A 197 -0.07 -4.84 -14.93
CA ALA A 197 -0.65 -4.25 -16.13
C ALA A 197 -0.58 -5.19 -17.35
N THR A 198 0.50 -5.98 -17.47
CA THR A 198 0.65 -6.97 -18.55
C THR A 198 -0.42 -8.04 -18.44
N ILE A 199 -0.66 -8.54 -17.23
CA ILE A 199 -1.68 -9.56 -16.94
C ILE A 199 -3.09 -9.02 -17.23
N ALA A 200 -3.36 -7.74 -16.90
CA ALA A 200 -4.61 -7.08 -17.28
C ALA A 200 -4.77 -6.82 -18.81
N GLY A 201 -3.75 -7.15 -19.61
CA GLY A 201 -3.75 -7.06 -21.07
C GLY A 201 -3.24 -5.74 -21.64
N TYR A 202 -2.60 -4.88 -20.84
CA TYR A 202 -1.98 -3.65 -21.35
C TYR A 202 -0.62 -3.97 -21.99
N LYS A 203 -0.42 -3.63 -23.26
CA LYS A 203 0.82 -3.97 -23.99
C LYS A 203 1.96 -2.98 -23.76
N THR A 204 1.68 -1.68 -23.88
CA THR A 204 2.73 -0.62 -23.93
C THR A 204 2.69 0.37 -22.78
N LYS A 205 1.49 0.68 -22.28
CA LYS A 205 1.26 1.59 -21.16
C LYS A 205 0.91 0.79 -19.90
N PHE A 206 1.07 1.44 -18.75
CA PHE A 206 0.55 0.99 -17.48
C PHE A 206 0.15 2.21 -16.65
N TYR A 207 -0.76 2.02 -15.72
CA TYR A 207 -1.22 3.02 -14.78
C TYR A 207 -0.39 2.91 -13.50
N LEU A 208 0.50 3.88 -13.29
CA LEU A 208 1.37 3.95 -12.12
C LEU A 208 0.57 4.47 -10.94
N LEU A 209 0.24 3.59 -10.00
CA LEU A 209 -0.37 3.95 -8.73
C LEU A 209 0.63 4.72 -7.86
N PRO A 210 0.23 5.88 -7.31
CA PRO A 210 1.07 6.65 -6.40
C PRO A 210 1.05 6.00 -5.02
N HIS A 211 1.88 6.47 -4.11
CA HIS A 211 1.68 6.18 -2.69
C HIS A 211 0.50 7.05 -2.23
N ALA A 212 -0.72 6.50 -2.18
CA ALA A 212 -1.94 7.12 -1.68
C ALA A 212 -2.97 6.04 -1.27
N PRO A 213 -4.04 6.39 -0.54
CA PRO A 213 -5.18 5.49 -0.36
C PRO A 213 -5.81 5.10 -1.70
N PHE A 214 -6.06 3.81 -1.89
CA PHE A 214 -6.61 3.27 -3.13
C PHE A 214 -8.08 2.87 -2.96
N PRO A 215 -9.01 3.46 -3.74
CA PRO A 215 -10.36 2.92 -3.81
C PRO A 215 -10.33 1.60 -4.60
N LEU A 216 -10.90 0.56 -4.02
CA LEU A 216 -10.94 -0.78 -4.57
C LEU A 216 -12.35 -1.35 -4.48
N ASN A 217 -12.63 -2.31 -5.36
CA ASN A 217 -13.91 -3.00 -5.40
C ASN A 217 -13.73 -4.51 -5.17
N LYS A 218 -14.37 -5.05 -4.13
CA LYS A 218 -14.29 -6.46 -3.72
C LYS A 218 -14.73 -7.41 -4.82
N THR A 219 -15.76 -7.05 -5.57
CA THR A 219 -16.30 -7.88 -6.66
C THR A 219 -15.26 -8.11 -7.75
N THR A 220 -14.38 -7.14 -8.04
CA THR A 220 -13.31 -7.32 -9.03
C THR A 220 -12.28 -8.36 -8.59
N PHE A 221 -11.87 -8.35 -7.33
CA PHE A 221 -11.01 -9.41 -6.77
C PHE A 221 -11.69 -10.77 -6.84
N ASN A 222 -12.92 -10.87 -6.31
CA ASN A 222 -13.65 -12.15 -6.25
C ASN A 222 -13.88 -12.74 -7.64
N THR A 223 -14.21 -11.90 -8.63
CA THR A 223 -14.35 -12.32 -10.02
C THR A 223 -13.03 -12.87 -10.55
N TYR A 224 -11.93 -12.11 -10.37
CA TYR A 224 -10.62 -12.53 -10.87
C TYR A 224 -10.13 -13.82 -10.22
N ILE A 225 -10.28 -13.95 -8.89
CA ILE A 225 -9.88 -15.14 -8.13
C ILE A 225 -10.73 -16.36 -8.54
N LYS A 226 -12.03 -16.18 -8.75
CA LYS A 226 -12.91 -17.26 -9.24
C LYS A 226 -12.49 -17.75 -10.62
N GLU A 227 -12.07 -16.84 -11.50
CA GLU A 227 -11.60 -17.17 -12.86
C GLU A 227 -10.15 -17.71 -12.88
N ASN A 228 -9.34 -17.41 -11.86
CA ASN A 228 -7.91 -17.75 -11.78
C ASN A 228 -7.54 -18.19 -10.34
N PRO A 229 -8.09 -19.30 -9.83
CA PRO A 229 -7.92 -19.70 -8.43
C PRO A 229 -6.44 -19.96 -8.05
N GLU A 230 -5.64 -20.44 -8.99
CA GLU A 230 -4.21 -20.66 -8.81
C GLU A 230 -3.43 -19.36 -8.60
N ALA A 231 -3.93 -18.22 -9.09
CA ALA A 231 -3.27 -16.92 -8.90
C ALA A 231 -3.29 -16.49 -7.42
N LEU A 232 -4.39 -16.76 -6.71
CA LEU A 232 -4.49 -16.51 -5.27
C LEU A 232 -3.45 -17.34 -4.52
N ILE A 233 -3.51 -18.67 -4.68
CA ILE A 233 -2.62 -19.60 -3.96
C ILE A 233 -1.17 -19.27 -4.25
N LYS A 234 -0.80 -19.10 -5.52
CA LYS A 234 0.58 -18.81 -5.92
C LYS A 234 1.10 -17.52 -5.31
N ASN A 235 0.36 -16.42 -5.44
CA ASN A 235 0.90 -15.11 -5.03
C ASN A 235 0.84 -14.88 -3.52
N ALA A 236 -0.14 -15.48 -2.83
CA ALA A 236 -0.24 -15.40 -1.38
C ALA A 236 0.72 -16.36 -0.65
N SER A 237 1.24 -17.41 -1.32
CA SER A 237 2.17 -18.38 -0.72
C SER A 237 3.63 -17.92 -0.64
N TYR A 238 3.98 -16.76 -1.22
CA TYR A 238 5.34 -16.25 -1.11
C TYR A 238 5.60 -15.74 0.33
N PRO A 239 6.64 -16.23 1.03
CA PRO A 239 6.97 -15.75 2.37
C PRO A 239 7.49 -14.31 2.33
N PHE A 240 8.37 -14.03 1.38
CA PHE A 240 9.02 -12.73 1.16
C PHE A 240 8.66 -12.17 -0.21
N ARG A 241 8.92 -10.87 -0.42
CA ARG A 241 8.66 -10.25 -1.72
C ARG A 241 9.52 -10.90 -2.81
N ASP A 242 8.89 -11.27 -3.90
CA ASP A 242 9.56 -11.89 -5.05
C ASP A 242 9.25 -11.15 -6.35
N LEU A 243 10.20 -11.13 -7.29
CA LEU A 243 10.03 -10.46 -8.59
C LEU A 243 8.97 -11.11 -9.48
N LEU A 244 8.67 -12.39 -9.25
CA LEU A 244 7.65 -13.14 -9.96
C LEU A 244 6.25 -12.92 -9.38
N GLN A 245 6.13 -12.38 -8.17
CA GLN A 245 4.84 -12.02 -7.60
C GLN A 245 4.14 -10.96 -8.43
N ILE A 246 2.82 -11.01 -8.34
CA ILE A 246 1.91 -10.06 -8.93
C ILE A 246 1.31 -9.27 -7.77
N SER A 247 1.42 -7.96 -7.81
CA SER A 247 0.71 -7.10 -6.85
C SER A 247 -0.76 -7.04 -7.27
N ALA A 248 -1.66 -7.47 -6.38
CA ALA A 248 -3.08 -7.58 -6.66
C ALA A 248 -3.73 -6.20 -6.83
N ILE A 249 -3.31 -5.21 -6.03
CA ILE A 249 -3.91 -3.86 -6.06
C ILE A 249 -3.74 -3.17 -7.43
N PRO A 250 -2.53 -3.09 -8.02
CA PRO A 250 -2.34 -2.63 -9.39
C PRO A 250 -3.11 -3.49 -10.38
N LEU A 251 -3.13 -4.82 -10.23
CA LEU A 251 -3.85 -5.70 -11.16
C LEU A 251 -5.34 -5.35 -11.22
N MET A 252 -6.01 -5.29 -10.06
CA MET A 252 -7.43 -4.96 -9.98
C MET A 252 -7.71 -3.56 -10.50
N SER A 253 -6.86 -2.58 -10.16
CA SER A 253 -6.97 -1.21 -10.68
C SER A 253 -6.93 -1.17 -12.22
N HIS A 254 -6.05 -1.96 -12.85
CA HIS A 254 -5.95 -2.03 -14.31
C HIS A 254 -7.16 -2.71 -14.95
N LEU A 255 -7.68 -3.78 -14.32
CA LEU A 255 -8.90 -4.47 -14.76
C LEU A 255 -10.12 -3.55 -14.66
N ASP A 256 -10.26 -2.80 -13.56
CA ASP A 256 -11.34 -1.85 -13.35
C ASP A 256 -11.29 -0.67 -14.33
N LEU A 257 -10.08 -0.16 -14.63
CA LEU A 257 -9.90 0.84 -15.69
C LEU A 257 -10.32 0.30 -17.05
N LYS A 258 -9.99 -0.95 -17.37
CA LYS A 258 -10.32 -1.59 -18.65
C LYS A 258 -11.83 -1.84 -18.79
N LYS A 259 -12.52 -2.12 -17.69
CA LYS A 259 -13.97 -2.33 -17.61
C LYS A 259 -14.77 -1.05 -17.32
N ASN A 260 -14.14 0.13 -17.36
CA ASN A 260 -14.74 1.43 -17.03
C ASN A 260 -15.38 1.51 -15.62
N LYS A 261 -15.01 0.63 -14.69
CA LYS A 261 -15.40 0.68 -13.27
C LYS A 261 -14.55 1.66 -12.47
N ALA A 262 -13.39 2.04 -13.02
CA ALA A 262 -12.52 3.06 -12.50
C ALA A 262 -12.22 4.10 -13.57
N LYS A 263 -11.97 5.35 -13.16
CA LYS A 263 -11.49 6.42 -14.04
C LYS A 263 -10.31 7.15 -13.45
N HIS A 264 -9.45 7.66 -14.33
CA HIS A 264 -8.36 8.54 -13.94
C HIS A 264 -8.89 9.92 -13.54
N ASN A 265 -8.56 10.36 -12.33
CA ASN A 265 -8.84 11.68 -11.81
C ASN A 265 -7.56 12.31 -11.21
N PRO A 266 -6.71 12.95 -12.02
CA PRO A 266 -5.44 13.54 -11.55
C PRO A 266 -5.60 14.81 -10.72
N HIS A 267 -6.79 15.41 -10.73
CA HIS A 267 -7.02 16.76 -10.23
C HIS A 267 -7.60 16.81 -8.81
N SER A 268 -8.25 15.74 -8.33
CA SER A 268 -8.78 15.65 -6.97
C SER A 268 -7.87 14.86 -6.02
N CYS A 269 -7.80 15.30 -4.76
CA CYS A 269 -7.13 14.65 -3.63
C CYS A 269 -5.75 14.03 -3.94
N GLN A 270 -4.81 14.88 -4.35
CA GLN A 270 -3.44 14.48 -4.64
C GLN A 270 -2.69 14.04 -3.37
N ALA A 271 -1.69 13.18 -3.57
CA ALA A 271 -0.78 12.72 -2.53
C ALA A 271 0.63 13.30 -2.70
N ILE A 272 1.31 13.55 -1.58
CA ILE A 272 2.75 13.82 -1.55
C ILE A 272 3.43 12.74 -0.71
N MET A 273 4.43 12.06 -1.30
CA MET A 273 5.34 11.21 -0.54
C MET A 273 6.56 12.00 -0.05
N VAL A 274 6.96 11.80 1.20
CA VAL A 274 8.29 12.13 1.72
C VAL A 274 8.95 10.82 2.19
N ASN A 275 10.27 10.73 2.06
CA ASN A 275 11.03 9.58 2.54
C ASN A 275 12.09 10.12 3.52
N GLY A 276 12.04 9.67 4.76
CA GLY A 276 12.87 10.17 5.86
C GLY A 276 14.35 9.81 5.71
N ALA A 277 14.66 8.66 5.11
CA ALA A 277 16.02 8.17 4.89
C ALA A 277 16.73 8.88 3.71
N VAL A 278 16.00 9.18 2.63
CA VAL A 278 16.61 9.58 1.34
C VAL A 278 16.43 11.08 1.04
N HIS A 279 15.36 11.73 1.51
CA HIS A 279 15.14 13.14 1.22
C HIS A 279 15.91 14.06 2.17
N THR A 280 16.56 15.08 1.62
CA THR A 280 17.15 16.15 2.43
C THR A 280 16.08 16.86 3.26
N PHE A 281 16.46 17.37 4.44
CA PHE A 281 15.55 18.09 5.32
C PHE A 281 14.84 19.26 4.62
N ARG A 282 15.57 20.01 3.78
CA ARG A 282 15.00 21.10 2.95
C ARG A 282 13.89 20.59 2.01
N LYS A 283 14.11 19.44 1.36
CA LYS A 283 13.11 18.82 0.46
C LYS A 283 11.89 18.34 1.25
N ILE A 284 12.08 17.74 2.42
CA ILE A 284 10.99 17.31 3.31
C ILE A 284 10.14 18.52 3.72
N LYS A 285 10.78 19.56 4.29
CA LYS A 285 10.10 20.79 4.74
C LYS A 285 9.31 21.44 3.59
N TYR A 286 9.92 21.60 2.42
CA TYR A 286 9.26 22.14 1.23
C TYR A 286 8.01 21.33 0.83
N ARG A 287 8.13 20.00 0.78
CA ARG A 287 7.03 19.11 0.36
C ARG A 287 5.87 19.15 1.35
N LEU A 288 6.15 19.17 2.65
CA LEU A 288 5.12 19.23 3.69
C LEU A 288 4.47 20.62 3.80
N GLN A 289 5.22 21.72 3.62
CA GLN A 289 4.65 23.06 3.50
C GLN A 289 3.72 23.17 2.27
N LYS A 290 4.14 22.60 1.13
CA LYS A 290 3.29 22.51 -0.07
C LYS A 290 2.02 21.71 0.19
N ALA A 291 2.11 20.61 0.95
CA ALA A 291 0.96 19.79 1.32
C ALA A 291 -0.04 20.58 2.18
N LYS A 292 0.43 21.36 3.15
CA LYS A 292 -0.41 22.28 3.94
C LYS A 292 -1.10 23.33 3.05
N LYS A 293 -0.33 24.09 2.26
CA LYS A 293 -0.83 25.23 1.47
C LYS A 293 -1.81 24.86 0.35
N LYS A 294 -1.67 23.70 -0.29
CA LYS A 294 -2.49 23.34 -1.46
C LYS A 294 -3.72 22.52 -1.05
N ASN A 295 -4.92 23.06 -1.21
CA ASN A 295 -6.18 22.38 -0.87
C ASN A 295 -6.39 21.04 -1.58
N LYS A 296 -5.92 20.92 -2.83
CA LYS A 296 -5.99 19.67 -3.58
C LYS A 296 -5.11 18.55 -3.04
N ILE A 297 -4.14 18.85 -2.16
CA ILE A 297 -3.28 17.83 -1.54
C ILE A 297 -3.94 17.41 -0.24
N LYS A 298 -4.50 16.20 -0.25
CA LYS A 298 -5.28 15.64 0.84
C LYS A 298 -4.55 14.52 1.57
N PHE A 299 -3.52 13.95 0.94
CA PHE A 299 -2.78 12.81 1.47
C PHE A 299 -1.28 13.10 1.55
N VAL A 300 -0.65 12.58 2.60
CA VAL A 300 0.81 12.51 2.74
C VAL A 300 1.20 11.06 3.01
N CYS A 301 2.27 10.61 2.37
CA CYS A 301 2.93 9.35 2.68
C CYS A 301 4.30 9.66 3.27
N MET A 302 4.65 9.08 4.41
CA MET A 302 5.97 9.28 5.03
C MET A 302 6.69 7.94 5.16
N GLN A 303 7.56 7.65 4.21
CA GLN A 303 8.29 6.39 4.16
C GLN A 303 9.56 6.44 4.97
N SER A 304 9.97 5.30 5.53
CA SER A 304 11.27 5.13 6.18
C SER A 304 11.54 6.18 7.27
N ILE A 305 10.55 6.42 8.13
CA ILE A 305 10.71 7.26 9.33
C ILE A 305 11.67 6.59 10.32
N ASP A 306 11.64 5.26 10.37
CA ASP A 306 12.51 4.44 11.21
C ASP A 306 14.00 4.63 10.90
N GLU A 307 14.34 4.79 9.62
CA GLU A 307 15.71 5.02 9.13
C GLU A 307 16.09 6.51 9.05
N ALA A 308 15.19 7.43 9.42
CA ALA A 308 15.46 8.86 9.34
C ALA A 308 16.42 9.32 10.47
N PRO A 309 17.31 10.30 10.21
CA PRO A 309 18.07 10.97 11.27
C PRO A 309 17.15 11.50 12.38
N VAL A 310 17.61 11.48 13.62
CA VAL A 310 16.82 11.81 14.83
C VAL A 310 16.03 13.12 14.68
N ASP A 311 16.66 14.19 14.18
CA ASP A 311 16.01 15.49 13.98
C ASP A 311 14.91 15.45 12.90
N ILE A 312 15.14 14.69 11.83
CA ILE A 312 14.15 14.50 10.76
C ILE A 312 12.97 13.67 11.29
N LYS A 313 13.24 12.58 12.01
CA LYS A 313 12.21 11.76 12.64
C LYS A 313 11.34 12.59 13.58
N LYS A 314 11.96 13.35 14.50
CA LYS A 314 11.26 14.26 15.42
C LYS A 314 10.44 15.30 14.66
N PHE A 315 10.98 15.90 13.60
CA PHE A 315 10.25 16.86 12.78
C PHE A 315 9.03 16.24 12.08
N LEU A 316 9.15 15.05 11.50
CA LEU A 316 8.05 14.35 10.82
C LEU A 316 6.91 14.01 11.78
N LEU A 317 7.24 13.43 12.95
CA LEU A 317 6.25 13.07 13.98
C LEU A 317 5.56 14.32 14.55
N ASN A 318 6.33 15.37 14.86
CA ASN A 318 5.76 16.65 15.31
C ASN A 318 4.84 17.26 14.24
N TRP A 319 5.22 17.15 12.96
CA TRP A 319 4.39 17.65 11.87
C TRP A 319 3.05 16.89 11.78
N LEU A 320 3.06 15.57 11.95
CA LEU A 320 1.84 14.75 12.00
C LEU A 320 0.96 15.12 13.19
N GLN A 321 1.56 15.24 14.38
CA GLN A 321 0.87 15.70 15.59
C GLN A 321 0.17 17.04 15.33
N CYS A 322 0.88 18.05 14.81
CA CYS A 322 0.27 19.34 14.51
C CYS A 322 -0.83 19.25 13.43
N GLN A 323 -0.71 18.36 12.45
CA GLN A 323 -1.69 18.31 11.37
C GLN A 323 -2.98 17.57 11.77
N ILE A 324 -2.85 16.54 12.60
CA ILE A 324 -3.94 15.62 12.94
C ILE A 324 -4.56 15.99 14.29
N ASN A 325 -3.75 16.34 15.30
CA ASN A 325 -4.20 16.45 16.69
C ASN A 325 -4.57 17.87 17.17
N MET A 326 -4.62 18.88 16.29
CA MET A 326 -4.95 20.26 16.71
C MET A 326 -6.31 20.45 17.41
N ASP A 327 -7.22 19.47 17.41
CA ASP A 327 -8.58 19.61 17.96
C ASP A 327 -9.10 18.36 18.70
N LEU A 328 -8.23 17.43 19.12
CA LEU A 328 -8.63 16.16 19.76
C LEU A 328 -8.46 16.13 21.29
N GLU A 329 -8.09 17.27 21.89
CA GLU A 329 -7.98 17.46 23.34
C GLU A 329 -9.06 18.41 23.91
N LEU A 330 -10.20 18.54 23.23
CA LEU A 330 -11.39 19.23 23.75
C LEU A 330 -12.53 18.24 23.99
#